data_AF-A0A6P2B5G8-F1
#
_entry.id   AF-A0A6P2B5G8-F1
#
_cell.length_a   1.000
_cell.length_b   1.000
_cell.length_c   1.000
_cell.angle_alpha   90.00
_cell.angle_beta   90.00
_cell.angle_gamma   90.00
#
_symmetry.space_group_name_H-M   'P 1'
#
loop_
_entity.id
_entity.type
_entity.pdbx_description
1 polymer ?
#
loop_
_entity_poly.entity_id
_entity_poly.type
_entity_poly.pdbx_seq_one_letter_code
_entity_poly.pdbx_strand_id
1 'polypeptide(L)'
;MVSAEQTANEPPQPGRVKQWIMNHDDSWWFIVPYIGLAVVLSIVLSLFWLVMVVMVHVLLEMARQWMAEPDSSIGGTISRTLWEVKLDIGLVLFALVLSLYMELALGVLGLGHATRAGALAGSRVLVFQRVLRAILLSLDDVALLVRALTGRNKNGDDVEAAQAEVEVPESGWRGHWSRGDYFSVGFGLICFLMIVFAPVITHHDVETTLETLVQELQPFPDEDLFDEFSEAD
;
A
#
# COMPACT_ATOMS: atom_id res chain seq x y z
N MET A 1 -9.22 10.30 -57.84
CA MET A 1 -10.33 9.65 -57.11
C MET A 1 -9.75 8.58 -56.18
N VAL A 2 -9.11 9.03 -55.10
CA VAL A 2 -8.62 8.20 -53.98
C VAL A 2 -8.68 9.15 -52.79
N SER A 3 -9.77 9.16 -52.01
CA SER A 3 -9.84 9.99 -50.79
C SER A 3 -11.09 9.80 -49.91
N ALA A 4 -11.86 8.70 -50.06
CA ALA A 4 -13.07 8.51 -49.25
C ALA A 4 -13.12 7.20 -48.44
N GLU A 5 -12.14 6.30 -48.59
CA GLU A 5 -12.19 4.96 -47.96
C GLU A 5 -11.28 4.80 -46.73
N GLN A 6 -10.58 5.86 -46.30
CA GLN A 6 -9.54 5.75 -45.27
C GLN A 6 -9.98 6.19 -43.86
N THR A 7 -11.23 6.58 -43.66
CA THR A 7 -11.78 6.98 -42.34
C THR A 7 -12.59 5.89 -41.65
N ALA A 8 -12.73 4.70 -42.25
CA ALA A 8 -13.61 3.64 -41.74
C ALA A 8 -12.96 2.64 -40.78
N ASN A 9 -11.66 2.75 -40.50
CA ASN A 9 -10.91 1.76 -39.72
C ASN A 9 -10.28 2.30 -38.42
N GLU A 10 -10.63 3.50 -37.96
CA GLU A 10 -10.24 3.91 -36.61
C GLU A 10 -11.20 3.26 -35.60
N PRO A 11 -10.68 2.42 -34.68
CA PRO A 11 -11.51 1.85 -33.63
C PRO A 11 -12.13 3.00 -32.80
N PRO A 12 -13.36 2.82 -32.28
CA PRO A 12 -14.01 3.85 -31.48
C PRO A 12 -13.11 4.24 -30.31
N GLN A 13 -12.74 5.53 -30.26
CA GLN A 13 -11.98 6.10 -29.16
C GLN A 13 -12.66 5.72 -27.83
N PRO A 14 -11.95 5.12 -26.87
CA PRO A 14 -12.54 4.74 -25.60
C PRO A 14 -13.09 6.01 -24.92
N GLY A 15 -14.29 5.91 -24.34
CA GLY A 15 -14.88 7.03 -23.59
C GLY A 15 -13.94 7.53 -22.50
N ARG A 16 -14.00 8.83 -22.15
CA ARG A 16 -13.09 9.49 -21.19
C ARG A 16 -12.90 8.72 -19.87
N VAL A 17 -13.96 8.09 -19.38
CA VAL A 17 -13.93 7.26 -18.16
C VAL A 17 -13.11 5.98 -18.38
N LYS A 18 -13.31 5.28 -19.50
CA LYS A 18 -12.55 4.06 -19.84
C LYS A 18 -11.06 4.37 -19.99
N GLN A 19 -10.72 5.48 -20.66
CA GLN A 19 -9.33 5.91 -20.80
C GLN A 19 -8.70 6.29 -19.45
N TRP A 20 -9.46 6.94 -18.56
CA TRP A 20 -8.99 7.23 -17.22
C TRP A 20 -8.74 5.96 -16.40
N ILE A 21 -9.64 4.98 -16.43
CA ILE A 21 -9.45 3.70 -15.71
C ILE A 21 -8.22 2.96 -16.25
N MET A 22 -7.97 2.98 -17.56
CA MET A 22 -6.79 2.33 -18.14
C MET A 22 -5.47 2.95 -17.65
N ASN A 23 -5.47 4.26 -17.38
CA ASN A 23 -4.27 5.01 -17.01
C ASN A 23 -4.31 5.53 -15.55
N HIS A 24 -5.15 4.93 -14.70
CA HIS A 24 -5.41 5.47 -13.36
C HIS A 24 -4.15 5.47 -12.48
N ASP A 25 -3.31 4.44 -12.62
CA ASP A 25 -2.06 4.26 -11.88
C ASP A 25 -0.93 5.23 -12.31
N ASP A 26 -1.02 5.81 -13.52
CA ASP A 26 -0.09 6.84 -13.99
C ASP A 26 -0.54 8.27 -13.62
N SER A 27 -1.75 8.42 -13.08
CA SER A 27 -2.34 9.73 -12.83
C SER A 27 -1.94 10.25 -11.45
N TRP A 28 -1.16 11.34 -11.43
CA TRP A 28 -0.84 12.06 -10.18
C TRP A 28 -2.07 12.45 -9.35
N TRP A 29 -3.19 12.73 -10.01
CA TRP A 29 -4.46 13.05 -9.35
C TRP A 29 -5.11 11.86 -8.65
N PHE A 30 -4.72 10.63 -8.97
CA PHE A 30 -5.12 9.43 -8.26
C PHE A 30 -4.09 9.09 -7.18
N ILE A 31 -2.79 9.09 -7.53
CA ILE A 31 -1.68 8.69 -6.66
C ILE A 31 -1.63 9.53 -5.37
N VAL A 32 -1.65 10.86 -5.49
CA VAL A 32 -1.51 11.77 -4.33
C VAL A 32 -2.63 11.58 -3.31
N PRO A 33 -3.93 11.66 -3.70
CA PRO A 33 -4.99 11.42 -2.74
C PRO A 33 -5.03 9.96 -2.27
N TYR A 34 -4.72 8.97 -3.12
CA TYR A 34 -4.67 7.57 -2.69
C TYR A 34 -3.68 7.36 -1.53
N ILE A 35 -2.44 7.82 -1.71
CA ILE A 35 -1.40 7.72 -0.68
C ILE A 35 -1.80 8.51 0.57
N GLY A 36 -2.25 9.76 0.39
CA GLY A 36 -2.66 10.60 1.51
C GLY A 36 -3.80 9.98 2.31
N LEU A 37 -4.79 9.42 1.62
CA LEU A 37 -5.97 8.78 2.20
C LEU A 37 -5.58 7.46 2.88
N ALA A 38 -4.77 6.62 2.26
CA ALA A 38 -4.24 5.39 2.87
C ALA A 38 -3.50 5.68 4.19
N VAL A 39 -2.61 6.68 4.20
CA VAL A 39 -1.85 7.06 5.41
C VAL A 39 -2.76 7.64 6.48
N VAL A 40 -3.63 8.60 6.13
CA VAL A 40 -4.51 9.26 7.11
C VAL A 40 -5.51 8.26 7.68
N LEU A 41 -6.18 7.45 6.86
CA LEU A 41 -7.16 6.47 7.37
C LEU A 41 -6.49 5.38 8.18
N SER A 42 -5.29 4.94 7.80
CA SER A 42 -4.51 3.97 8.59
C SER A 42 -4.13 4.52 9.96
N ILE A 43 -3.92 5.83 10.12
CA ILE A 43 -3.52 6.44 11.39
C ILE A 43 -4.74 6.80 12.24
N VAL A 44 -5.80 7.32 11.61
CA VAL A 44 -6.89 8.02 12.30
C VAL A 44 -8.09 7.12 12.55
N LEU A 45 -8.41 6.19 11.65
CA LEU A 45 -9.67 5.44 11.73
C LEU A 45 -9.45 4.01 12.21
N SER A 46 -8.94 3.15 11.34
CA SER A 46 -8.61 1.75 11.66
C SER A 46 -7.98 1.08 10.44
N LEU A 47 -7.38 -0.10 10.65
CA LEU A 47 -6.80 -0.89 9.57
C LEU A 47 -7.86 -1.41 8.58
N PHE A 48 -9.12 -1.53 9.00
CA PHE A 48 -10.25 -1.80 8.12
C PHE A 48 -10.27 -0.86 6.89
N TRP A 49 -10.08 0.45 7.12
CA TRP A 49 -10.16 1.42 6.04
C TRP A 49 -8.96 1.34 5.09
N LEU A 50 -7.78 1.00 5.59
CA LEU A 50 -6.63 0.71 4.74
C LEU A 50 -6.93 -0.50 3.82
N VAL A 51 -7.52 -1.55 4.38
CA VAL A 51 -7.97 -2.72 3.59
C VAL A 51 -9.00 -2.29 2.53
N MET A 52 -9.95 -1.41 2.86
CA MET A 52 -10.92 -0.88 1.88
C MET A 52 -10.25 -0.10 0.76
N VAL A 53 -9.24 0.71 1.06
CA VAL A 53 -8.48 1.49 0.06
C VAL A 53 -7.72 0.55 -0.89
N VAL A 54 -7.02 -0.44 -0.34
CA VAL A 54 -6.34 -1.46 -1.15
C VAL A 54 -7.34 -2.28 -1.96
N MET A 55 -8.49 -2.62 -1.39
CA MET A 55 -9.55 -3.32 -2.12
C MET A 55 -10.06 -2.50 -3.31
N VAL A 56 -10.23 -1.19 -3.16
CA VAL A 56 -10.60 -0.30 -4.29
C VAL A 56 -9.52 -0.33 -5.36
N HIS A 57 -8.24 -0.29 -5.00
CA HIS A 57 -7.14 -0.40 -5.97
C HIS A 57 -7.14 -1.76 -6.69
N VAL A 58 -7.32 -2.87 -5.96
CA VAL A 58 -7.49 -4.21 -6.55
C VAL A 58 -8.65 -4.24 -7.54
N LEU A 59 -9.79 -3.62 -7.20
CA LEU A 59 -10.95 -3.58 -8.09
C LEU A 59 -10.70 -2.74 -9.35
N LEU A 60 -9.99 -1.62 -9.23
CA LEU A 60 -9.60 -0.80 -10.39
C LEU A 60 -8.62 -1.53 -11.29
N GLU A 61 -7.66 -2.24 -10.71
CA GLU A 61 -6.69 -3.03 -11.47
C GLU A 61 -7.36 -4.23 -12.17
N MET A 62 -8.26 -4.93 -11.47
CA MET A 62 -9.09 -5.96 -12.08
C MET A 62 -9.94 -5.41 -13.24
N ALA A 63 -10.53 -4.22 -13.07
CA ALA A 63 -11.31 -3.58 -14.12
C ALA A 63 -10.44 -3.17 -15.31
N ARG A 64 -9.22 -2.68 -15.07
CA ARG A 64 -8.22 -2.37 -16.11
C ARG A 64 -7.93 -3.62 -16.95
N GLN A 65 -7.62 -4.74 -16.31
CA GLN A 65 -7.27 -5.98 -17.00
C GLN A 65 -8.45 -6.58 -17.75
N TRP A 66 -9.65 -6.56 -17.17
CA TRP A 66 -10.85 -7.04 -17.86
C TRP A 66 -11.17 -6.22 -19.12
N MET A 67 -10.89 -4.91 -19.10
CA MET A 67 -11.06 -4.04 -20.26
C MET A 67 -9.95 -4.15 -21.29
N ALA A 68 -8.72 -4.50 -20.89
CA ALA A 68 -7.57 -4.63 -21.76
C ALA A 68 -7.54 -6.00 -22.48
N GLU A 69 -7.90 -7.08 -21.78
CA GLU A 69 -7.83 -8.46 -22.28
C GLU A 69 -9.15 -9.22 -22.01
N PRO A 70 -10.21 -9.00 -22.81
CA PRO A 70 -11.53 -9.58 -22.59
C PRO A 70 -11.59 -11.12 -22.66
N ASP A 71 -10.61 -11.75 -23.31
CA ASP A 71 -10.57 -13.19 -23.59
C ASP A 71 -9.68 -13.97 -22.60
N SER A 72 -9.19 -13.30 -21.54
CA SER A 72 -8.37 -13.90 -20.52
C SER A 72 -9.20 -14.78 -19.55
N SER A 73 -8.64 -15.92 -19.15
CA SER A 73 -9.28 -16.77 -18.12
C SER A 73 -9.32 -16.03 -16.78
N ILE A 74 -10.44 -16.09 -16.06
CA ILE A 74 -10.65 -15.42 -14.76
C ILE A 74 -9.49 -15.67 -13.78
N GLY A 75 -8.98 -16.90 -13.72
CA GLY A 75 -7.85 -17.25 -12.85
C GLY A 75 -6.53 -16.57 -13.24
N GLY A 76 -6.31 -16.36 -14.54
CA GLY A 76 -5.16 -15.61 -15.06
C GLY A 76 -5.21 -14.14 -14.68
N THR A 77 -6.38 -13.51 -14.83
CA THR A 77 -6.62 -12.11 -14.43
C THR A 77 -6.38 -11.93 -12.94
N ILE A 78 -6.96 -12.79 -12.09
CA ILE A 78 -6.78 -12.70 -10.63
C ILE A 78 -5.30 -12.85 -10.24
N SER A 79 -4.59 -13.81 -10.82
CA SER A 79 -3.17 -14.01 -10.52
C SER A 79 -2.31 -12.81 -10.93
N ARG A 80 -2.65 -12.16 -12.04
CA ARG A 80 -1.93 -10.98 -12.54
C ARG A 80 -2.22 -9.77 -11.67
N THR A 81 -3.49 -9.53 -11.33
CA THR A 81 -3.88 -8.48 -10.37
C THR A 81 -3.18 -8.66 -9.02
N LEU A 82 -3.15 -9.88 -8.46
CA LEU A 82 -2.43 -10.14 -7.21
C LEU A 82 -0.92 -9.87 -7.32
N TRP A 83 -0.34 -10.11 -8.49
CA TRP A 83 1.08 -9.84 -8.74
C TRP A 83 1.41 -8.35 -8.82
N GLU A 84 0.49 -7.56 -9.36
CA GLU A 84 0.61 -6.12 -9.48
C GLU A 84 0.39 -5.44 -8.12
N VAL A 85 -0.59 -5.91 -7.34
CA VAL A 85 -0.96 -5.34 -6.03
C VAL A 85 -0.14 -5.95 -4.86
N LYS A 86 0.95 -6.68 -5.14
CA LYS A 86 1.79 -7.34 -4.12
C LYS A 86 2.39 -6.36 -3.11
N LEU A 87 2.72 -5.15 -3.56
CA LEU A 87 3.32 -4.13 -2.70
C LEU A 87 2.28 -3.63 -1.70
N ASP A 88 1.05 -3.37 -2.14
CA ASP A 88 -0.04 -2.92 -1.27
C ASP A 88 -0.43 -3.98 -0.25
N ILE A 89 -0.47 -5.26 -0.64
CA ILE A 89 -0.64 -6.37 0.30
C ILE A 89 0.50 -6.35 1.34
N GLY A 90 1.74 -6.15 0.90
CA GLY A 90 2.89 -5.96 1.80
C GLY A 90 2.70 -4.78 2.75
N LEU A 91 2.18 -3.65 2.28
CA LEU A 91 1.92 -2.47 3.12
C LEU A 91 0.81 -2.72 4.13
N VAL A 92 -0.25 -3.45 3.77
CA VAL A 92 -1.30 -3.86 4.72
C VAL A 92 -0.74 -4.77 5.80
N LEU A 93 0.06 -5.78 5.41
CA LEU A 93 0.74 -6.66 6.38
C LEU A 93 1.69 -5.87 7.28
N PHE A 94 2.41 -4.90 6.73
CA PHE A 94 3.29 -4.04 7.50
C PHE A 94 2.53 -3.16 8.49
N ALA A 95 1.41 -2.58 8.08
CA ALA A 95 0.53 -1.82 8.97
C ALA A 95 -0.02 -2.71 10.10
N LEU A 96 -0.39 -3.96 9.79
CA LEU A 96 -0.79 -4.95 10.78
C LEU A 96 0.34 -5.26 11.77
N VAL A 97 1.56 -5.50 11.29
CA VAL A 97 2.73 -5.70 12.15
C VAL A 97 2.94 -4.50 13.06
N LEU A 98 2.93 -3.27 12.52
CA LEU A 98 3.11 -2.07 13.33
C LEU A 98 2.03 -1.95 14.40
N SER A 99 0.75 -2.12 14.04
CA SER A 99 -0.35 -2.01 15.00
C SER A 99 -0.22 -3.06 16.11
N LEU A 100 -0.02 -4.32 15.72
CA LEU A 100 0.12 -5.45 16.64
C LEU A 100 1.29 -5.27 17.61
N TYR A 101 2.47 -4.89 17.10
CA TYR A 101 3.64 -4.72 17.96
C TYR A 101 3.58 -3.46 18.81
N MET A 102 2.96 -2.38 18.34
CA MET A 102 2.75 -1.18 19.17
C MET A 102 1.81 -1.48 20.33
N GLU A 103 0.73 -2.22 20.11
CA GLU A 103 -0.17 -2.61 21.19
C GLU A 103 0.46 -3.59 22.16
N LEU A 104 1.14 -4.62 21.67
CA LEU A 104 1.81 -5.60 22.53
C LEU A 104 2.96 -4.94 23.32
N ALA A 105 3.74 -4.05 22.70
CA ALA A 105 4.79 -3.31 23.40
C ALA A 105 4.22 -2.36 24.48
N LEU A 106 3.13 -1.65 24.19
CA LEU A 106 2.48 -0.76 25.16
C LEU A 106 1.72 -1.53 26.25
N GLY A 107 1.18 -2.71 25.92
CA GLY A 107 0.54 -3.64 26.85
C GLY A 107 1.53 -4.20 27.87
N VAL A 108 2.73 -4.61 27.42
CA VAL A 108 3.83 -5.07 28.29
C VAL A 108 4.34 -3.96 29.20
N LEU A 109 4.28 -2.69 28.77
CA LEU A 109 4.66 -1.54 29.60
C LEU A 109 3.63 -1.19 30.69
N GLY A 110 2.56 -1.98 30.86
CA GLY A 110 1.65 -1.87 32.01
C GLY A 110 0.65 -0.70 31.90
N LEU A 111 0.53 -0.06 30.74
CA LEU A 111 -0.47 0.98 30.48
C LEU A 111 -1.86 0.41 30.13
N GLY A 112 -2.00 -0.93 30.06
CA GLY A 112 -3.15 -1.65 29.49
C GLY A 112 -4.49 -1.59 30.23
N HIS A 113 -4.59 -0.93 31.39
CA HIS A 113 -5.82 -0.86 32.19
C HIS A 113 -6.34 0.54 32.54
N ALA A 114 -5.61 1.63 32.29
CA ALA A 114 -6.01 2.97 32.76
C ALA A 114 -6.40 3.96 31.65
N THR A 115 -6.29 3.61 30.37
CA THR A 115 -6.42 4.60 29.28
C THR A 115 -7.06 4.04 28.01
N ARG A 116 -8.12 3.24 28.13
CA ARG A 116 -8.86 2.75 26.96
C ARG A 116 -9.94 3.76 26.60
N ALA A 117 -9.60 4.65 25.67
CA ALA A 117 -10.47 5.20 24.61
C ALA A 117 -9.82 6.50 24.07
N GLY A 118 -9.63 7.53 24.89
CA GLY A 118 -9.14 8.84 24.41
C GLY A 118 -7.63 8.99 24.16
N ALA A 119 -6.77 8.26 24.88
CA ALA A 119 -5.31 8.43 24.81
C ALA A 119 -4.62 7.65 23.67
N LEU A 120 -5.30 6.66 23.09
CA LEU A 120 -4.73 5.74 22.09
C LEU A 120 -4.59 6.39 20.71
N ALA A 121 -5.60 7.13 20.24
CA ALA A 121 -5.49 7.89 18.99
C ALA A 121 -4.40 8.98 19.08
N GLY A 122 -4.32 9.71 20.19
CA GLY A 122 -3.31 10.75 20.40
C GLY A 122 -1.87 10.22 20.55
N SER A 123 -1.68 9.07 21.22
CA SER A 123 -0.36 8.45 21.39
C SER A 123 0.13 7.79 20.10
N ARG A 124 -0.74 7.13 19.32
CA ARG A 124 -0.42 6.62 17.98
C ARG A 124 0.02 7.77 17.07
N VAL A 125 -0.72 8.89 17.05
CA VAL A 125 -0.35 10.09 16.27
C VAL A 125 1.00 10.67 16.70
N LEU A 126 1.32 10.73 18.00
CA LEU A 126 2.61 11.23 18.49
C LEU A 126 3.79 10.32 18.12
N VAL A 127 3.62 9.00 18.23
CA VAL A 127 4.64 8.04 17.79
C VAL A 127 4.81 8.12 16.28
N PHE A 128 3.72 8.18 15.52
CA PHE A 128 3.77 8.38 14.07
C PHE A 128 4.43 9.68 13.69
N GLN A 129 4.17 10.80 14.37
CA GLN A 129 4.86 12.07 14.13
C GLN A 129 6.37 11.95 14.36
N ARG A 130 6.81 11.18 15.36
CA ARG A 130 8.24 10.91 15.59
C ARG A 130 8.85 10.04 14.49
N VAL A 131 8.14 9.00 14.07
CA VAL A 131 8.56 8.10 12.99
C VAL A 131 8.59 8.84 11.65
N LEU A 132 7.52 9.56 11.28
CA LEU A 132 7.45 10.41 10.08
C LEU A 132 8.56 11.46 10.08
N ARG A 133 8.83 12.11 11.21
CA ARG A 133 9.94 13.07 11.33
C ARG A 133 11.29 12.38 11.11
N ALA A 134 11.51 11.21 11.69
CA ALA A 134 12.74 10.44 11.49
C ALA A 134 12.89 9.98 10.03
N ILE A 135 11.80 9.51 9.42
CA ILE A 135 11.76 9.11 8.01
C ILE A 135 12.01 10.31 7.10
N LEU A 136 11.34 11.46 7.31
CA LEU A 136 11.56 12.68 6.52
C LEU A 136 13.00 13.18 6.63
N LEU A 137 13.59 13.17 7.83
CA LEU A 137 15.01 13.49 8.01
C LEU A 137 15.91 12.49 7.28
N SER A 138 15.59 11.20 7.33
CA SER A 138 16.33 10.19 6.58
C SER A 138 16.10 10.27 5.06
N LEU A 139 14.95 10.78 4.61
CA LEU A 139 14.63 10.98 3.20
C LEU A 139 15.40 12.15 2.63
N ASP A 140 15.61 13.22 3.40
CA ASP A 140 16.54 14.28 3.00
C ASP A 140 17.96 13.71 2.84
N ASP A 141 18.42 12.88 3.77
CA ASP A 141 19.72 12.22 3.67
C ASP A 141 19.81 11.24 2.49
N VAL A 142 18.75 10.47 2.24
CA VAL A 142 18.66 9.53 1.10
C VAL A 142 18.55 10.28 -0.22
N ALA A 143 17.80 11.38 -0.29
CA ALA A 143 17.71 12.22 -1.48
C ALA A 143 19.06 12.88 -1.77
N LEU A 144 19.80 13.30 -0.74
CA LEU A 144 21.16 13.80 -0.86
C LEU A 144 22.14 12.69 -1.26
N LEU A 145 22.01 11.48 -0.73
CA LEU A 145 22.81 10.31 -1.09
C LEU A 145 22.56 9.88 -2.54
N VAL A 146 21.28 9.80 -2.96
CA VAL A 146 20.86 9.53 -4.33
C VAL A 146 21.38 10.63 -5.24
N ARG A 147 21.24 11.90 -4.88
CA ARG A 147 21.78 13.02 -5.66
C ARG A 147 23.31 12.99 -5.75
N ALA A 148 24.01 12.55 -4.70
CA ALA A 148 25.46 12.40 -4.68
C ALA A 148 25.94 11.21 -5.53
N LEU A 149 25.17 10.11 -5.58
CA LEU A 149 25.45 8.94 -6.42
C LEU A 149 25.11 9.22 -7.89
N THR A 150 23.96 9.83 -8.17
CA THR A 150 23.53 10.22 -9.53
C THR A 150 24.35 11.40 -10.07
N GLY A 151 24.85 12.28 -9.20
CA GLY A 151 25.73 13.39 -9.56
C GLY A 151 27.18 12.98 -9.90
N ARG A 152 27.57 11.73 -9.62
CA ARG A 152 28.94 11.23 -9.84
C ARG A 152 29.11 10.46 -11.15
N ASN A 153 28.19 10.63 -12.11
CA ASN A 153 28.32 10.05 -13.45
C ASN A 153 28.18 11.13 -14.54
N LYS A 154 28.95 12.21 -14.39
CA LYS A 154 29.01 13.34 -15.34
C LYS A 154 30.39 13.49 -16.00
N ASN A 155 31.08 12.38 -16.26
CA ASN A 155 32.25 12.37 -17.13
C ASN A 155 32.23 11.15 -18.04
N GLY A 156 31.78 11.37 -19.28
CA GLY A 156 32.17 10.60 -20.46
C GLY A 156 31.35 9.35 -20.77
N ASP A 157 30.58 9.42 -21.86
CA ASP A 157 30.30 8.32 -22.80
C ASP A 157 29.11 7.35 -22.66
N ASP A 158 28.13 7.57 -21.78
CA ASP A 158 26.96 6.66 -21.70
C ASP A 158 25.58 7.31 -21.91
N VAL A 159 25.50 8.49 -22.53
CA VAL A 159 24.22 9.18 -22.78
C VAL A 159 23.38 8.49 -23.88
N GLU A 160 23.96 7.58 -24.64
CA GLU A 160 23.25 6.81 -25.68
C GLU A 160 22.71 5.45 -25.17
N ALA A 161 23.06 5.02 -23.94
CA ALA A 161 22.59 3.77 -23.35
C ALA A 161 21.37 3.94 -22.42
N ALA A 162 20.97 5.18 -22.09
CA ALA A 162 19.87 5.46 -21.15
C ALA A 162 18.48 5.59 -21.82
N GLN A 163 18.40 5.40 -23.14
CA GLN A 163 17.14 5.35 -23.90
C GLN A 163 17.08 4.13 -24.84
N ALA A 164 17.92 3.12 -24.62
CA ALA A 164 17.60 1.79 -25.14
C ALA A 164 16.29 1.40 -24.45
N GLU A 165 15.24 1.17 -25.25
CA GLU A 165 13.93 0.71 -24.83
C GLU A 165 14.07 -0.18 -23.60
N VAL A 166 13.66 0.33 -22.43
CA VAL A 166 13.37 -0.54 -21.30
C VAL A 166 12.09 -1.26 -21.74
N GLU A 167 12.25 -2.30 -22.56
CA GLU A 167 11.31 -3.40 -22.61
C GLU A 167 11.17 -3.82 -21.15
N VAL A 168 10.15 -3.31 -20.47
CA VAL A 168 9.81 -3.79 -19.13
C VAL A 168 9.43 -5.24 -19.38
N PRO A 169 10.29 -6.22 -19.02
CA PRO A 169 9.96 -7.61 -19.30
C PRO A 169 8.66 -7.87 -18.56
N GLU A 170 7.69 -8.50 -19.23
CA GLU A 170 6.38 -8.80 -18.65
C GLU A 170 6.57 -9.39 -17.25
N SER A 171 6.30 -8.56 -16.24
CA SER A 171 6.52 -8.92 -14.85
C SER A 171 5.33 -9.77 -14.45
N GLY A 172 5.58 -11.06 -14.33
CA GLY A 172 4.55 -12.04 -13.99
C GLY A 172 5.14 -13.15 -13.15
N TRP A 173 4.26 -13.93 -12.53
CA TRP A 173 4.66 -15.05 -11.68
C TRP A 173 5.59 -16.04 -12.40
N ARG A 174 5.45 -16.16 -13.73
CA ARG A 174 6.25 -17.04 -14.61
C ARG A 174 7.36 -16.31 -15.39
N GLY A 175 7.43 -14.98 -15.28
CA GLY A 175 8.39 -14.15 -16.00
C GLY A 175 9.70 -13.97 -15.24
N HIS A 176 10.57 -13.12 -15.77
CA HIS A 176 11.79 -12.72 -15.07
C HIS A 176 11.43 -11.75 -13.95
N TRP A 177 11.83 -12.06 -12.71
CA TRP A 177 11.55 -11.20 -11.57
C TRP A 177 12.47 -10.00 -11.57
N SER A 178 11.88 -8.81 -11.51
CA SER A 178 12.66 -7.59 -11.30
C SER A 178 13.24 -7.56 -9.88
N ARG A 179 14.27 -6.74 -9.66
CA ARG A 179 14.80 -6.51 -8.29
C ARG A 179 13.73 -5.98 -7.34
N GLY A 180 12.79 -5.18 -7.85
CA GLY A 180 11.64 -4.68 -7.09
C GLY A 180 10.67 -5.80 -6.70
N ASP A 181 10.50 -6.81 -7.54
CA ASP A 181 9.65 -7.97 -7.26
C ASP A 181 10.21 -8.79 -6.09
N TYR A 182 11.52 -9.07 -6.10
CA TYR A 182 12.19 -9.73 -4.98
C TYR A 182 12.05 -8.95 -3.68
N PHE A 183 12.24 -7.63 -3.74
CA PHE A 183 12.12 -6.77 -2.56
C PHE A 183 10.70 -6.77 -2.01
N SER A 184 9.68 -6.55 -2.85
CA SER A 184 8.28 -6.51 -2.43
C SER A 184 7.78 -7.84 -1.87
N VAL A 185 8.10 -8.96 -2.54
CA VAL A 185 7.75 -10.31 -2.05
C VAL A 185 8.49 -10.63 -0.75
N GLY A 186 9.78 -10.33 -0.68
CA GLY A 186 10.58 -10.53 0.53
C GLY A 186 10.07 -9.70 1.71
N PHE A 187 9.72 -8.44 1.47
CA PHE A 187 9.11 -7.55 2.46
C PHE A 187 7.78 -8.10 2.99
N GLY A 188 6.87 -8.49 2.09
CA GLY A 188 5.59 -9.10 2.47
C GLY A 188 5.78 -10.40 3.26
N LEU A 189 6.73 -11.25 2.85
CA LEU A 189 7.06 -12.49 3.55
C LEU A 189 7.59 -12.22 4.97
N ILE A 190 8.48 -11.25 5.13
CA ILE A 190 9.01 -10.87 6.46
C ILE A 190 7.86 -10.38 7.35
N CYS A 191 7.00 -9.50 6.84
CA CYS A 191 5.84 -8.99 7.60
C CYS A 191 4.91 -10.14 8.03
N PHE A 192 4.61 -11.05 7.10
CA PHE A 192 3.78 -12.23 7.39
C PHE A 192 4.41 -13.10 8.48
N LEU A 193 5.71 -13.39 8.39
CA LEU A 193 6.42 -14.16 9.42
C LEU A 193 6.39 -13.45 10.78
N MET A 194 6.55 -12.13 10.82
CA MET A 194 6.43 -11.36 12.07
C MET A 194 5.04 -11.50 12.71
N ILE A 195 3.96 -11.47 11.92
CA ILE A 195 2.60 -11.69 12.44
C ILE A 195 2.46 -13.11 12.99
N VAL A 196 2.91 -14.12 12.25
CA VAL A 196 2.81 -15.53 12.66
C VAL A 196 3.63 -15.80 13.93
N PHE A 197 4.83 -15.21 14.05
CA PHE A 197 5.69 -15.36 15.21
C PHE A 197 5.38 -14.38 16.34
N ALA A 198 4.42 -13.47 16.18
CA ALA A 198 4.07 -12.49 17.20
C ALA A 198 3.77 -13.14 18.57
N PRO A 199 2.93 -14.19 18.68
CA PRO A 199 2.65 -14.83 19.98
C PRO A 199 3.92 -15.35 20.68
N VAL A 200 4.84 -15.92 19.89
CA VAL A 200 6.11 -16.48 20.40
C VAL A 200 7.04 -15.37 20.87
N ILE A 201 7.12 -14.28 20.11
CA ILE A 201 8.02 -13.16 20.40
C ILE A 201 7.53 -12.33 21.60
N THR A 202 6.21 -12.16 21.73
CA THR A 202 5.63 -11.32 22.78
C THR A 202 5.20 -12.11 24.01
N HIS A 203 5.33 -13.43 24.01
CA HIS A 203 4.86 -14.31 25.09
C HIS A 203 3.36 -14.16 25.42
N HIS A 204 2.54 -13.83 24.42
CA HIS A 204 1.08 -13.76 24.53
C HIS A 204 0.44 -15.01 23.94
N ASP A 205 -0.78 -15.31 24.37
CA ASP A 205 -1.57 -16.39 23.77
C ASP A 205 -2.01 -16.04 22.35
N VAL A 206 -2.21 -17.08 21.54
CA VAL A 206 -2.69 -16.94 20.15
C VAL A 206 -4.06 -16.26 20.11
N GLU A 207 -4.91 -16.54 21.10
CA GLU A 207 -6.25 -15.96 21.23
C GLU A 207 -6.18 -14.44 21.40
N THR A 208 -5.39 -13.93 22.34
CA THR A 208 -5.21 -12.48 22.54
C THR A 208 -4.63 -11.80 21.30
N THR A 209 -3.68 -12.45 20.62
CA THR A 209 -3.10 -11.93 19.37
C THR A 209 -4.17 -11.82 18.28
N LEU A 210 -5.06 -12.80 18.20
CA LEU A 210 -6.14 -12.84 17.21
C LEU A 210 -7.25 -11.83 17.55
N GLU A 211 -7.61 -11.67 18.82
CA GLU A 211 -8.56 -10.66 19.28
C GLU A 211 -8.09 -9.25 18.92
N THR A 212 -6.82 -8.92 19.19
CA THR A 212 -6.22 -7.65 18.78
C THR A 212 -6.28 -7.44 17.26
N LEU A 213 -5.95 -8.47 16.47
CA LEU A 213 -6.03 -8.40 15.01
C LEU A 213 -7.47 -8.15 14.52
N VAL A 214 -8.46 -8.82 15.13
CA VAL A 214 -9.87 -8.65 14.79
C VAL A 214 -10.36 -7.26 15.17
N GLN A 215 -9.98 -6.74 16.33
CA GLN A 215 -10.35 -5.40 16.79
C GLN A 215 -9.82 -4.32 15.85
N GLU A 216 -8.57 -4.44 15.39
CA GLU A 216 -7.98 -3.50 14.43
C GLU A 216 -8.63 -3.55 13.03
N LEU A 217 -9.28 -4.66 12.69
CA LEU A 217 -10.06 -4.85 11.46
C LEU A 217 -11.51 -4.37 11.58
N GLN A 218 -11.94 -3.83 12.71
CA GLN A 218 -13.27 -3.25 12.83
C GLN A 218 -13.34 -1.86 12.16
N PRO A 219 -14.47 -1.54 11.52
CA PRO A 219 -14.63 -0.26 10.81
C PRO A 219 -14.67 0.95 11.73
N PHE A 220 -15.15 0.75 12.96
CA PHE A 220 -15.25 1.77 13.99
C PHE A 220 -14.61 1.22 15.27
N PRO A 221 -13.70 1.98 15.92
CA PRO A 221 -13.24 1.63 17.27
C PRO A 221 -14.42 1.71 18.26
N ASP A 222 -14.40 0.89 19.31
CA ASP A 222 -15.50 0.72 20.28
C ASP A 222 -16.15 2.05 20.72
N GLU A 223 -17.49 2.06 20.75
CA GLU A 223 -18.36 3.25 20.96
C GLU A 223 -18.24 3.89 22.35
N ASP A 224 -17.53 3.26 23.29
CA ASP A 224 -17.32 3.74 24.66
C ASP A 224 -16.74 5.16 24.74
N LEU A 225 -16.07 5.62 23.67
CA LEU A 225 -15.51 6.97 23.57
C LEU A 225 -16.60 8.05 23.45
N PHE A 226 -17.79 7.74 22.92
CA PHE A 226 -18.87 8.72 22.73
C PHE A 226 -19.85 8.77 23.91
N ASP A 227 -20.05 7.64 24.61
CA ASP A 227 -20.91 7.57 25.79
C ASP A 227 -20.30 8.32 26.99
N GLU A 228 -18.98 8.32 27.17
CA GLU A 228 -18.30 9.09 28.23
C GLU A 228 -18.44 10.62 28.05
N PHE A 229 -18.62 11.11 26.81
CA PHE A 229 -18.94 12.52 26.56
C PHE A 229 -20.42 12.84 26.74
N SER A 230 -21.31 11.84 26.67
CA SER A 230 -22.76 12.03 26.85
C SER A 230 -23.18 12.08 28.32
N GLU A 231 -22.40 11.52 29.24
CA GLU A 231 -22.69 11.54 30.69
C GLU A 231 -22.09 12.75 31.42
N ALA A 232 -21.40 13.65 30.71
CA ALA A 232 -20.74 14.83 31.28
C ALA A 232 -21.62 16.12 31.31
N ASP A 233 -22.90 16.03 30.98
CA ASP A 233 -23.87 17.15 31.01
C ASP A 233 -24.86 17.09 32.20
#